data_AF-A0A6P9B5R5-F1
#
_entry.id   AF-A0A6P9B5R5-F1
#
_cell.length_a   1.000
_cell.length_b   1.000
_cell.length_c   1.000
_cell.angle_alpha   90.00
_cell.angle_beta   90.00
_cell.angle_gamma   90.00
#
_symmetry.space_group_name_H-M   'P 1'
#
loop_
_entity.id
_entity.type
_entity.pdbx_description
1 polymer ?
#
loop_
_entity_poly.entity_id
_entity_poly.type
_entity_poly.pdbx_seq_one_letter_code
_entity_poly.pdbx_strand_id
1 'polypeptide(L)'
;MSLHPFSPPRGRPPRYLLTPHISPPPFFGPFPEIIKRVASGEQPPFRPSTNLPSNLEEVVHLMQRCWAEDPQERPDFQHIKGMLRKFNRENSCNLLDTLLSRMEQYANNLEELVEERTQAYLEEKRKAEALLYQILPQ
;
A
#
# COMPACT_ATOMS: atom_id res chain seq x y z
N MET A 1 10.98 37.26 40.55
CA MET A 1 10.09 36.13 40.21
C MET A 1 10.04 36.05 38.69
N SER A 2 10.87 35.20 38.09
CA SER A 2 11.00 35.11 36.63
C SER A 2 10.04 34.04 36.11
N LEU A 3 9.11 34.44 35.24
CA LEU A 3 8.18 33.55 34.55
C LEU A 3 8.96 32.70 33.54
N HIS A 4 9.05 31.39 33.78
CA HIS A 4 9.49 30.44 32.77
C HIS A 4 8.38 30.25 31.72
N PRO A 5 8.68 30.27 30.41
CA PRO A 5 7.69 29.97 29.38
C PRO A 5 7.35 28.47 29.40
N PHE A 6 6.05 28.19 29.49
CA PHE A 6 5.47 26.85 29.35
C PHE A 6 5.84 26.30 27.97
N SER A 7 6.71 25.30 27.91
CA SER A 7 6.97 24.57 26.67
C SER A 7 5.84 23.54 26.47
N PRO A 8 5.20 23.48 25.29
CA PRO A 8 4.15 22.50 25.04
C PRO A 8 4.74 21.08 25.06
N PRO A 9 4.00 20.06 25.52
CA PRO A 9 4.47 18.69 25.48
C PRO A 9 4.68 18.30 24.02
N ARG A 10 5.90 17.87 23.68
CA ARG A 10 6.19 17.29 22.37
C ARG A 10 5.31 16.04 22.24
N GLY A 11 4.21 16.18 21.50
CA GLY A 11 3.41 15.03 21.08
C GLY A 11 4.35 14.02 20.45
N ARG A 12 4.23 12.74 20.83
CA ARG A 12 5.00 11.70 20.16
C ARG A 12 4.68 11.81 18.67
N PRO A 13 5.69 11.79 17.78
CA PRO A 13 5.42 11.73 16.36
C PRO A 13 4.50 10.52 16.11
N PRO A 14 3.45 10.68 15.30
CA PRO A 14 2.55 9.58 14.98
C PRO A 14 3.33 8.37 14.44
N ARG A 15 2.85 7.16 14.74
CA ARG A 15 3.58 5.91 14.44
C ARG A 15 3.87 5.72 12.95
N TYR A 16 3.12 6.35 12.06
CA TYR A 16 3.39 6.36 10.62
C TYR A 16 4.73 7.01 10.23
N LEU A 17 5.32 7.84 11.10
CA LEU A 17 6.69 8.38 10.93
C LEU A 17 7.78 7.41 11.40
N LEU A 18 7.42 6.33 12.11
CA LEU A 18 8.34 5.35 12.71
C LEU A 18 8.36 4.00 11.98
N THR A 19 7.34 3.71 11.17
CA THR A 19 7.33 2.55 10.28
C THR A 19 8.17 2.86 9.03
N PRO A 20 8.95 1.90 8.49
CA PRO A 20 9.62 2.09 7.21
C PRO A 20 8.54 2.52 6.20
N HIS A 21 8.73 3.70 5.62
CA HIS A 21 7.77 4.38 4.76
C HIS A 21 7.42 3.49 3.57
N ILE A 22 6.43 2.62 3.74
CA ILE A 22 5.68 2.04 2.62
C ILE A 22 4.78 3.18 2.19
N SER A 23 5.31 4.02 1.31
CA SER A 23 4.53 5.01 0.58
C SER A 23 3.25 4.32 0.10
N PRO A 24 2.06 4.89 0.35
CA PRO A 24 0.83 4.33 -0.18
C PRO A 24 1.06 4.14 -1.69
N PRO A 25 0.77 2.94 -2.24
CA PRO A 25 0.97 2.73 -3.66
C PRO A 25 0.21 3.84 -4.39
N PRO A 26 0.82 4.49 -5.40
CA PRO A 26 0.10 5.45 -6.20
C PRO A 26 -1.19 4.77 -6.62
N PHE A 27 -2.33 5.41 -6.35
CA PHE A 27 -3.63 4.95 -6.83
C PHE A 27 -3.41 4.48 -8.26
N PHE A 28 -3.46 3.17 -8.47
CA PHE A 28 -3.36 2.60 -9.80
C PHE A 28 -4.43 3.36 -10.58
N GLY A 29 -4.01 4.08 -11.63
CA GLY A 29 -4.91 4.91 -12.42
C GLY A 29 -6.14 4.10 -12.86
N PRO A 30 -7.22 4.76 -13.32
CA PRO A 30 -8.43 4.07 -13.73
C PRO A 30 -8.06 2.83 -14.58
N PHE A 31 -8.64 1.66 -14.28
CA PHE A 31 -8.26 0.37 -14.89
C PHE A 31 -8.01 0.40 -16.42
N PRO A 32 -8.77 1.17 -17.24
CA PRO A 32 -8.49 1.31 -18.66
C PRO A 32 -7.09 1.85 -18.99
N GLU A 33 -6.55 2.74 -18.16
CA GLU A 33 -5.22 3.32 -18.35
C GLU A 33 -4.14 2.28 -18.15
N ILE A 34 -4.27 1.42 -17.13
CA ILE A 34 -3.32 0.32 -16.88
C ILE A 34 -3.27 -0.62 -18.09
N ILE A 35 -4.44 -1.02 -18.60
CA ILE A 35 -4.53 -1.90 -19.77
C ILE A 35 -3.86 -1.23 -20.97
N LYS A 36 -4.15 0.05 -21.21
CA LYS A 36 -3.56 0.81 -22.32
C LYS A 36 -2.02 0.84 -22.23
N ARG A 37 -1.47 1.15 -21.05
CA ARG A 37 -0.02 1.25 -20.82
C ARG A 37 0.70 -0.10 -20.92
N VAL A 38 0.04 -1.17 -20.50
CA VAL A 38 0.54 -2.54 -20.69
C VAL A 38 0.51 -2.92 -22.17
N ALA A 39 -0.57 -2.63 -22.89
CA ALA A 39 -0.71 -2.99 -24.29
C ALA A 39 0.18 -2.16 -25.23
N SER A 40 0.56 -0.94 -24.84
CA SER A 40 1.45 -0.09 -25.63
C SER A 40 2.92 -0.51 -25.60
N GLY A 41 3.31 -1.46 -24.73
CA GLY A 41 4.68 -1.97 -24.68
C GLY A 41 5.71 -0.88 -24.33
N GLU A 42 5.39 -0.02 -23.36
CA GLU A 42 6.29 1.06 -22.89
C GLU A 42 7.70 0.52 -22.55
N GLN A 43 8.72 1.37 -22.68
CA GLN A 43 10.12 1.06 -22.32
C GLN A 43 10.56 2.00 -21.18
N PRO A 44 10.77 1.50 -19.94
CA PRO A 44 10.62 0.11 -19.49
C PRO A 44 9.14 -0.34 -19.41
N PRO A 45 8.86 -1.66 -19.48
CA PRO A 45 7.50 -2.18 -19.42
C PRO A 45 6.75 -1.74 -18.15
N PHE A 46 5.49 -1.32 -18.32
CA PHE A 46 4.65 -0.94 -17.19
C PHE A 46 4.26 -2.17 -16.38
N ARG A 47 5.04 -2.44 -15.32
CA ARG A 47 4.89 -3.60 -14.41
C ARG A 47 4.96 -3.16 -12.94
N PRO A 48 4.29 -3.88 -12.02
CA PRO A 48 4.41 -3.63 -10.60
C PRO A 48 5.84 -3.82 -10.08
N SER A 49 6.24 -3.03 -9.08
CA SER A 49 7.51 -3.23 -8.37
C SER A 49 7.51 -4.58 -7.63
N THR A 50 8.55 -5.38 -7.84
CA THR A 50 8.67 -6.74 -7.26
C THR A 50 9.57 -6.80 -6.03
N ASN A 51 9.50 -5.78 -5.16
CA ASN A 51 10.28 -5.74 -3.91
C ASN A 51 9.67 -6.70 -2.86
N LEU A 52 9.91 -7.99 -3.07
CA LEU A 52 9.48 -9.07 -2.18
C LEU A 52 10.69 -9.59 -1.37
N PRO A 53 10.46 -10.19 -0.19
CA PRO A 53 11.52 -10.77 0.63
C PRO A 53 12.22 -11.91 -0.12
N SER A 54 13.49 -12.16 0.22
CA SER A 54 14.37 -13.11 -0.49
C SER A 54 13.83 -14.53 -0.56
N ASN A 55 13.03 -14.96 0.41
CA ASN A 55 12.38 -16.27 0.40
C ASN A 55 11.33 -16.44 -0.73
N LEU A 56 10.97 -15.36 -1.43
CA LEU A 56 10.00 -15.36 -2.53
C LEU A 56 10.64 -15.06 -3.89
N GLU A 57 11.96 -15.00 -3.97
CA GLU A 57 12.71 -14.65 -5.19
C GLU A 57 12.33 -15.55 -6.37
N GLU A 58 12.13 -16.85 -6.13
CA GLU A 58 11.75 -17.80 -7.18
C GLU A 58 10.32 -17.57 -7.71
N VAL A 59 9.40 -17.12 -6.84
CA VAL A 59 8.03 -16.75 -7.21
C VAL A 59 8.02 -15.43 -7.98
N VAL A 60 8.85 -14.47 -7.54
CA VAL A 60 9.07 -13.20 -8.26
C VAL A 60 9.57 -13.48 -9.68
N HIS A 61 10.58 -14.35 -9.82
CA HIS A 61 11.11 -14.73 -11.12
C HIS A 61 10.07 -15.39 -12.02
N LEU A 62 9.26 -16.31 -11.48
CA LEU A 62 8.16 -16.91 -12.22
C LEU A 62 7.17 -15.85 -12.70
N MET A 63 6.76 -14.94 -11.81
CA MET A 63 5.83 -13.86 -12.15
C MET A 63 6.39 -12.95 -13.25
N GLN A 64 7.67 -12.58 -13.19
CA GLN A 64 8.33 -11.77 -14.22
C GLN A 64 8.38 -12.50 -15.57
N ARG A 65 8.62 -13.83 -15.59
CA ARG A 65 8.56 -14.62 -16.82
C ARG A 65 7.15 -14.66 -17.42
N CYS A 66 6.11 -14.68 -16.59
CA CYS A 66 4.72 -14.56 -17.05
C CYS A 66 4.42 -13.20 -17.71
N TRP A 67 5.24 -12.17 -17.44
CA TRP A 67 5.10 -10.82 -18.00
C TRP A 67 5.89 -10.59 -19.29
N ALA A 68 6.47 -11.63 -19.90
CA ALA A 68 7.20 -11.49 -21.16
C ALA A 68 6.32 -10.81 -22.23
N GLU A 69 6.88 -9.85 -22.95
CA GLU A 69 6.16 -9.12 -24.01
C GLU A 69 5.82 -10.07 -25.17
N ASP A 70 6.76 -10.97 -25.52
CA ASP A 70 6.49 -12.08 -26.45
C ASP A 70 5.64 -13.17 -25.75
N PRO A 71 4.44 -13.47 -26.25
CA PRO A 71 3.61 -14.56 -25.71
C PRO A 71 4.27 -15.94 -25.79
N GLN A 72 5.19 -16.19 -26.72
CA GLN A 72 5.87 -17.49 -26.87
C GLN A 72 6.92 -17.72 -25.78
N GLU A 73 7.48 -16.65 -25.22
CA GLU A 73 8.47 -16.71 -24.12
C GLU A 73 7.80 -16.91 -22.75
N ARG A 74 6.47 -16.76 -22.68
CA ARG A 74 5.72 -16.97 -21.44
C ARG A 74 5.66 -18.47 -21.12
N PRO A 75 5.87 -18.86 -19.85
CA PRO A 75 5.74 -20.25 -19.46
C PRO A 75 4.29 -20.72 -19.63
N ASP A 76 4.13 -21.96 -20.09
CA ASP A 76 2.80 -22.57 -20.18
C ASP A 76 2.20 -22.84 -18.78
N PHE A 77 0.90 -23.08 -18.76
CA PHE A 77 0.18 -23.28 -17.50
C PHE A 77 0.62 -24.54 -16.73
N GLN A 78 1.10 -25.58 -17.42
CA GLN A 78 1.62 -26.79 -16.77
C GLN A 78 2.94 -26.51 -16.06
N HIS A 79 3.83 -25.74 -16.68
CA HIS A 79 5.08 -25.25 -16.10
C HIS A 79 4.82 -24.37 -14.89
N ILE A 80 3.93 -23.37 -15.01
CA ILE A 80 3.54 -22.50 -13.90
C ILE A 80 3.03 -23.33 -12.72
N LYS A 81 2.10 -24.24 -12.97
CA LYS A 81 1.50 -25.12 -11.95
C LYS A 81 2.54 -26.04 -11.31
N GLY A 82 3.47 -26.59 -12.09
CA GLY A 82 4.55 -27.42 -11.59
C GLY A 82 5.46 -26.67 -10.62
N MET A 83 5.87 -25.45 -10.98
CA MET A 83 6.74 -24.63 -10.13
C MET A 83 6.02 -24.15 -8.86
N LEU A 84 4.76 -23.70 -8.98
CA LEU A 84 3.96 -23.32 -7.81
C LEU A 84 3.74 -24.49 -6.83
N ARG A 85 3.59 -25.72 -7.35
CA ARG A 85 3.46 -26.92 -6.51
C ARG A 85 4.74 -27.25 -5.77
N LYS A 86 5.90 -27.15 -6.42
CA LYS A 86 7.21 -27.34 -5.77
C LYS A 86 7.39 -26.31 -4.64
N PHE A 87 7.15 -25.04 -4.96
CA PHE A 87 7.23 -23.96 -3.99
C PHE A 87 6.30 -24.17 -2.79
N ASN A 88 5.03 -24.51 -3.03
CA ASN A 88 4.10 -24.80 -1.93
C ASN A 88 4.54 -26.02 -1.12
N ARG A 89 5.07 -27.08 -1.74
CA ARG A 89 5.46 -28.28 -0.99
C ARG A 89 6.67 -28.06 -0.08
N GLU A 90 7.55 -27.14 -0.47
CA GLU A 90 8.79 -26.82 0.25
C GLU A 90 8.63 -25.63 1.21
N ASN A 91 7.70 -24.70 0.93
CA ASN A 91 7.57 -23.41 1.63
C ASN A 91 6.12 -23.04 2.05
N SER A 92 5.14 -23.96 2.00
CA SER A 92 3.68 -23.67 2.06
C SER A 92 3.22 -22.75 3.18
N CYS A 93 3.81 -22.85 4.37
CA CYS A 93 3.32 -22.07 5.50
C CYS A 93 3.90 -20.64 5.52
N ASN A 94 5.07 -20.38 4.93
CA ASN A 94 5.72 -19.08 5.11
C ASN A 94 5.30 -18.02 4.08
N LEU A 95 5.07 -18.39 2.81
CA LEU A 95 4.71 -17.40 1.77
C LEU A 95 3.29 -16.86 1.97
N LEU A 96 2.31 -17.76 2.04
CA LEU A 96 0.90 -17.36 2.06
C LEU A 96 0.60 -16.60 3.35
N ASP A 97 1.12 -17.06 4.48
CA ASP A 97 0.95 -16.38 5.78
C ASP A 97 1.66 -15.02 5.80
N THR A 98 2.83 -14.88 5.18
CA THR A 98 3.50 -13.58 5.03
C THR A 98 2.69 -12.63 4.15
N LEU A 99 2.15 -13.11 3.03
CA LEU A 99 1.35 -12.31 2.12
C LEU A 99 0.05 -11.85 2.80
N LEU A 100 -0.65 -12.78 3.46
CA LEU A 100 -1.88 -12.49 4.21
C LEU A 100 -1.62 -11.47 5.32
N SER A 101 -0.54 -11.65 6.09
CA SER A 101 -0.14 -10.69 7.12
C SER A 101 0.13 -9.30 6.55
N ARG A 102 0.78 -9.20 5.39
CA ARG A 102 1.01 -7.90 4.73
C ARG A 102 -0.28 -7.27 4.18
N MET A 103 -1.19 -8.08 3.65
CA MET A 103 -2.49 -7.60 3.17
C MET A 103 -3.36 -7.10 4.34
N GLU A 104 -3.34 -7.82 5.47
CA GLU A 104 -4.01 -7.42 6.70
C GLU A 104 -3.42 -6.12 7.26
N GLN A 105 -2.09 -6.01 7.34
CA GLN A 105 -1.43 -4.76 7.73
C GLN A 105 -1.79 -3.60 6.81
N TYR A 106 -1.85 -3.84 5.49
CA TYR A 106 -2.25 -2.81 4.53
C TYR A 106 -3.70 -2.35 4.76
N ALA A 107 -4.62 -3.29 4.98
CA ALA A 107 -6.01 -2.96 5.30
C ALA A 107 -6.12 -2.14 6.60
N ASN A 108 -5.41 -2.55 7.65
CA ASN A 108 -5.39 -1.84 8.93
C ASN A 108 -4.82 -0.42 8.79
N ASN A 109 -3.73 -0.25 8.03
CA ASN A 109 -3.13 1.06 7.79
C ASN A 109 -4.06 1.99 7.00
N LEU A 110 -4.83 1.43 6.05
CA LEU A 110 -5.83 2.20 5.31
C LEU A 110 -6.99 2.63 6.20
N GLU A 111 -7.46 1.75 7.07
CA GLU A 111 -8.54 2.04 8.02
C GLU A 111 -8.13 3.15 9.00
N GLU A 112 -6.91 3.09 9.56
CA GLU A 112 -6.36 4.14 10.42
C GLU A 112 -6.26 5.49 9.69
N LEU A 113 -5.79 5.47 8.44
CA LEU A 113 -5.70 6.70 7.64
C LEU A 113 -7.09 7.31 7.35
N VAL A 114 -8.09 6.48 7.09
CA VAL A 114 -9.48 6.94 6.89
C VAL A 114 -10.03 7.52 8.19
N GLU A 115 -9.81 6.88 9.32
CA GLU A 115 -10.26 7.34 10.63
C GLU A 115 -9.65 8.71 10.99
N GLU A 116 -8.33 8.86 10.84
CA GLU A 116 -7.63 10.13 11.12
C GLU A 116 -8.18 11.28 10.27
N ARG A 117 -8.37 11.04 8.95
CA ARG A 117 -8.91 12.05 8.03
C ARG A 117 -10.35 12.41 8.37
N THR A 118 -11.14 11.42 8.76
CA THR A 118 -12.52 11.61 9.20
C THR A 118 -12.57 12.44 10.48
N GLN A 119 -11.72 12.14 11.45
CA GLN A 119 -11.64 12.89 12.70
C GLN A 119 -11.22 14.34 12.45
N ALA A 120 -10.17 14.59 11.66
CA ALA A 120 -9.73 15.93 11.31
C ALA A 120 -10.84 16.75 10.63
N TYR A 121 -11.59 16.12 9.72
CA TYR A 121 -12.74 16.75 9.06
C TYR A 121 -13.83 17.11 10.08
N LEU A 122 -14.17 16.22 11.01
CA LEU A 122 -15.19 16.47 12.04
C LEU A 122 -14.80 17.59 13.01
N GLU A 123 -13.51 17.69 13.37
CA GLU A 123 -13.04 18.80 14.19
C GLU A 123 -13.16 20.15 13.47
N GLU A 124 -12.79 20.19 12.20
CA GLU A 124 -12.87 21.42 11.42
C GLU A 124 -14.32 21.83 11.17
N LYS A 125 -15.19 20.86 10.87
CA LYS A 125 -16.65 21.07 10.81
C LYS A 125 -17.17 21.65 12.12
N ARG A 126 -16.81 21.08 13.27
CA ARG A 126 -17.25 21.57 14.59
C ARG A 126 -16.79 22.99 14.87
N LYS A 127 -15.55 23.36 14.50
CA LYS A 127 -15.07 24.74 14.64
C LYS A 127 -15.88 25.70 13.76
N ALA A 128 -16.14 25.31 12.51
CA ALA A 128 -16.95 26.11 11.59
C ALA A 128 -18.40 26.29 12.10
N GLU A 129 -19.02 25.23 12.61
CA GLU A 129 -20.36 25.28 13.21
C GLU A 129 -20.38 26.16 14.47
N ALA A 130 -19.38 26.02 15.36
CA ALA A 130 -19.27 26.86 16.55
C ALA A 130 -19.11 28.35 16.21
N LEU A 131 -18.33 28.68 15.18
CA LEU A 131 -18.24 30.04 14.66
C LEU A 131 -19.58 30.50 14.10
N LEU A 132 -20.28 29.67 13.32
CA LEU A 132 -21.60 30.01 12.77
C LEU A 132 -22.60 30.40 13.87
N TYR A 133 -22.65 29.62 14.97
CA TYR A 133 -23.51 29.92 16.12
C TYR A 133 -23.17 31.24 16.82
N GLN A 134 -21.91 31.69 16.77
CA GLN A 134 -21.51 33.00 17.33
C GLN A 134 -21.90 34.18 16.45
N ILE A 135 -22.10 33.97 15.15
CA ILE A 135 -22.35 35.03 14.16
C ILE A 135 -23.87 35.18 13.89
N LEU A 136 -24.69 34.19 14.26
CA LEU A 136 -26.14 34.25 14.14
C LEU A 136 -26.75 35.13 15.27
N PRO A 137 -27.53 36.18 14.95
CA PRO A 137 -28.24 36.98 15.94
C PRO A 137 -29.44 36.21 16.51
N GLN A 138 -29.79 36.48 17.78
CA GLN A 138 -31.05 35.99 18.39
C GLN A 138 -32.28 36.61 17.73
#